data_AF-A0A068V8K5-F1
#
_entry.id   AF-A0A068V8K5-F1
#
_cell.length_a   1.000
_cell.length_b   1.000
_cell.length_c   1.000
_cell.angle_alpha   90.00
_cell.angle_beta   90.00
_cell.angle_gamma   90.00
#
_symmetry.space_group_name_H-M   'P 1'
#
loop_
_entity.id
_entity.type
_entity.pdbx_description
1 polymer ?
#
loop_
_entity_poly.entity_id
_entity_poly.type
_entity_poly.pdbx_seq_one_letter_code
_entity_poly.pdbx_strand_id
1 'polypeptide(L)'
;MSDVAPIEEAVSALLDCLVDPLLPSKLYGKDPPSLDNQQSVARQMHAVGLLYNYYYRKQDPELCFLEFVPFCKLALTLKPTLMPHMKFTLQTDPVGLNDLENQLSVTEKAVMDACNISLSLDALKDIPSIEGWPISKVSVLLVDSEKENCVLLFGSVTNGVWSVIEKSVDDFNIDLENTSEGKRISQTMTGEQLTESYFEQLASIAVKEATGINHSDLMVLERHVVYSLSKEKTAAYFYIMQCTSGGDIQIPIKDTIESLQGPLFEWMSHSWMTTTVVEHYNVLPYAMILSSWYSRHEEEKCLDFNQDAHDQK
;
A
#
# COMPACT_ATOMS: atom_id res chain seq x y z
N MET A 1 -29.85 -6.18 -1.45
CA MET A 1 -28.73 -6.70 -2.24
C MET A 1 -27.91 -5.48 -2.60
N SER A 2 -26.65 -5.40 -2.17
CA SER A 2 -25.78 -4.35 -2.70
C SER A 2 -25.55 -4.66 -4.16
N ASP A 3 -25.73 -3.67 -5.03
CA ASP A 3 -25.37 -3.83 -6.43
C ASP A 3 -23.86 -4.08 -6.52
N VAL A 4 -23.46 -4.97 -7.41
CA VAL A 4 -22.07 -5.34 -7.66
C VAL A 4 -21.68 -4.71 -8.99
N ALA A 5 -20.61 -3.92 -9.00
CA ALA A 5 -20.06 -3.37 -10.22
C ALA A 5 -19.57 -4.48 -11.16
N PRO A 6 -20.07 -4.55 -12.41
CA PRO A 6 -19.52 -5.39 -13.45
C PRO A 6 -18.01 -5.16 -13.62
N ILE A 7 -17.30 -6.19 -14.07
CA ILE A 7 -15.84 -6.20 -14.19
C ILE A 7 -15.33 -4.99 -14.98
N GLU A 8 -15.94 -4.73 -16.14
CA GLU A 8 -15.55 -3.64 -17.03
C GLU A 8 -15.77 -2.27 -16.39
N GLU A 9 -16.87 -2.09 -15.67
CA GLU A 9 -17.21 -0.82 -15.01
C GLU A 9 -16.34 -0.58 -13.77
N ALA A 10 -16.07 -1.63 -12.98
CA ALA A 10 -15.16 -1.57 -11.84
C ALA A 10 -13.73 -1.22 -12.27
N VAL A 11 -13.20 -1.91 -13.28
CA VAL A 11 -11.86 -1.63 -13.81
C VAL A 11 -11.82 -0.24 -14.45
N SER A 12 -12.87 0.18 -15.18
CA SER A 12 -12.95 1.55 -15.72
C SER A 12 -12.86 2.59 -14.61
N ALA A 13 -13.67 2.46 -13.56
CA ALA A 13 -13.69 3.41 -12.45
C ALA A 13 -12.33 3.50 -11.73
N LEU A 14 -11.63 2.38 -11.55
CA LEU A 14 -10.28 2.37 -11.00
C LEU A 14 -9.26 3.07 -11.91
N LEU A 15 -9.33 2.82 -13.22
CA LEU A 15 -8.46 3.46 -14.20
C LEU A 15 -8.73 4.98 -14.26
N ASP A 16 -10.00 5.39 -14.24
CA ASP A 16 -10.43 6.78 -14.19
C ASP A 16 -9.89 7.50 -12.95
N CYS A 17 -9.95 6.84 -11.79
CA CYS A 17 -9.51 7.41 -10.52
C CYS A 17 -7.99 7.50 -10.41
N LEU A 18 -7.26 6.42 -10.74
CA LEU A 18 -5.84 6.28 -10.40
C LEU A 18 -4.92 6.59 -11.58
N VAL A 19 -5.29 6.15 -12.79
CA VAL A 19 -4.37 6.11 -13.93
C VAL A 19 -4.55 7.34 -14.83
N ASP A 20 -5.79 7.68 -15.17
CA ASP A 20 -6.13 8.81 -16.04
C ASP A 20 -5.48 10.14 -15.65
N PRO A 21 -5.35 10.51 -14.35
CA PRO A 21 -4.65 11.74 -13.95
C PRO A 21 -3.19 11.81 -14.40
N LEU A 22 -2.55 10.68 -14.70
CA LEU A 22 -1.15 10.59 -15.14
C LEU A 22 -0.98 10.46 -16.65
N LEU A 23 -2.08 10.23 -17.37
CA LEU A 23 -2.05 10.02 -18.82
C LEU A 23 -2.23 11.34 -19.57
N PRO A 24 -1.64 11.47 -20.77
CA PRO A 24 -1.83 12.65 -21.58
C PRO A 24 -3.29 12.77 -22.02
N SER A 25 -3.85 13.98 -22.01
CA SER A 25 -5.22 14.25 -22.46
C SER A 25 -5.44 13.97 -23.96
N LYS A 26 -4.38 13.67 -24.72
CA LYS A 26 -4.41 13.32 -26.14
C LYS A 26 -3.47 12.14 -26.40
N LEU A 27 -3.93 11.20 -27.24
CA LEU A 27 -3.16 10.03 -27.71
C LEU A 27 -1.88 10.38 -28.49
N TYR A 28 -1.72 11.64 -28.91
CA TYR A 28 -0.67 12.08 -29.83
C TYR A 28 0.33 13.03 -29.14
N GLY A 29 1.04 12.54 -28.13
CA GLY A 29 2.37 13.04 -27.79
C GLY A 29 3.39 12.32 -28.66
N LYS A 30 4.20 13.03 -29.44
CA LYS A 30 5.21 12.40 -30.33
C LYS A 30 6.37 11.78 -29.57
N ASP A 31 6.56 12.17 -28.32
CA ASP A 31 7.68 11.74 -27.50
C ASP A 31 7.29 10.54 -26.63
N PRO A 32 8.16 9.53 -26.50
CA PRO A 32 7.91 8.41 -25.60
C PRO A 32 7.74 8.92 -24.16
N PRO A 33 6.91 8.28 -23.33
CA PRO A 33 6.77 8.66 -21.93
C PRO A 33 8.12 8.62 -21.22
N SER A 34 8.40 9.63 -20.38
CA SER A 34 9.62 9.65 -19.57
C SER A 34 9.68 8.45 -18.61
N LEU A 35 10.87 8.07 -18.16
CA LEU A 35 11.03 6.96 -17.23
C LEU A 35 10.20 7.17 -15.95
N ASP A 36 10.22 8.38 -15.38
CA ASP A 36 9.46 8.72 -14.16
C ASP A 36 7.95 8.60 -14.38
N ASN A 37 7.46 9.01 -15.55
CA ASN A 37 6.05 8.86 -15.91
C ASN A 37 5.68 7.39 -16.13
N GLN A 38 6.55 6.60 -16.78
CA GLN A 38 6.35 5.14 -16.90
C GLN A 38 6.29 4.46 -15.53
N GLN A 39 7.19 4.82 -14.61
CA GLN A 39 7.18 4.29 -13.24
C GLN A 39 5.92 4.71 -12.47
N SER A 40 5.47 5.95 -12.62
CA SER A 40 4.26 6.43 -11.96
C SER A 40 3.00 5.72 -12.47
N VAL A 41 2.87 5.56 -13.80
CA VAL A 41 1.78 4.78 -14.41
C VAL A 41 1.86 3.31 -13.99
N ALA A 42 3.06 2.73 -13.91
CA ALA A 42 3.25 1.36 -13.43
C ALA A 42 2.74 1.17 -11.99
N ARG A 43 3.06 2.11 -11.08
CA ARG A 43 2.56 2.07 -9.69
C ARG A 43 1.03 2.16 -9.63
N GLN A 44 0.41 3.01 -10.45
CA GLN A 44 -1.06 3.08 -10.52
C GLN A 44 -1.68 1.81 -11.10
N MET A 45 -1.11 1.25 -12.16
CA MET A 45 -1.60 0.00 -12.75
C MET A 45 -1.47 -1.19 -11.80
N HIS A 46 -0.41 -1.23 -11.00
CA HIS A 46 -0.27 -2.20 -9.91
C HIS A 46 -1.37 -2.02 -8.85
N ALA A 47 -1.67 -0.78 -8.46
CA ALA A 47 -2.78 -0.47 -7.55
C ALA A 47 -4.13 -0.94 -8.08
N VAL A 48 -4.45 -0.64 -9.35
CA VAL A 48 -5.68 -1.11 -10.02
C VAL A 48 -5.76 -2.64 -10.00
N GLY A 49 -4.64 -3.32 -10.27
CA GLY A 49 -4.54 -4.77 -10.21
C GLY A 49 -4.89 -5.33 -8.84
N LEU A 50 -4.29 -4.80 -7.77
CA LEU A 50 -4.56 -5.22 -6.39
C LEU A 50 -6.00 -4.90 -5.95
N LEU A 51 -6.48 -3.70 -6.25
CA LEU A 51 -7.81 -3.25 -5.89
C LEU A 51 -8.89 -4.13 -6.49
N TYR A 52 -8.77 -4.49 -7.77
CA TYR A 52 -9.70 -5.41 -8.40
C TYR A 52 -9.47 -6.87 -7.94
N ASN A 53 -8.29 -7.44 -8.17
CA ASN A 53 -8.08 -8.89 -8.04
C ASN A 53 -8.02 -9.39 -6.60
N TYR A 54 -7.67 -8.51 -5.65
CA TYR A 54 -7.64 -8.85 -4.23
C TYR A 54 -8.78 -8.20 -3.46
N TYR A 55 -8.81 -6.86 -3.35
CA TYR A 55 -9.75 -6.21 -2.42
C TYR A 55 -11.22 -6.28 -2.87
N TYR A 56 -11.51 -6.06 -4.15
CA TYR A 56 -12.88 -6.12 -4.65
C TYR A 56 -13.42 -7.54 -4.65
N ARG A 57 -12.60 -8.49 -5.12
CA ARG A 57 -12.92 -9.93 -5.02
C ARG A 57 -13.06 -10.44 -3.58
N LYS A 58 -12.43 -9.76 -2.61
CA LYS A 58 -12.63 -10.09 -1.19
C LYS A 58 -13.99 -9.59 -0.67
N GLN A 59 -14.50 -8.48 -1.20
CA GLN A 59 -15.85 -7.98 -0.91
C GLN A 59 -16.93 -8.80 -1.62
N ASP A 60 -16.64 -9.29 -2.83
CA ASP A 60 -17.53 -10.20 -3.58
C ASP A 60 -16.76 -11.39 -4.18
N PRO A 61 -16.76 -12.55 -3.50
CA PRO A 61 -16.06 -13.76 -3.92
C PRO A 61 -16.50 -14.38 -5.25
N GLU A 62 -17.69 -14.04 -5.76
CA GLU A 62 -18.21 -14.57 -7.04
C GLU A 62 -17.53 -13.92 -8.26
N LEU A 63 -16.84 -12.79 -8.05
CA LEU A 63 -16.11 -12.09 -9.11
C LEU A 63 -14.95 -12.93 -9.65
N CYS A 64 -14.86 -12.99 -10.98
CA CYS A 64 -13.78 -13.69 -11.67
C CYS A 64 -12.45 -12.98 -11.46
N PHE A 65 -11.41 -13.77 -11.18
CA PHE A 65 -10.03 -13.29 -11.19
C PHE A 65 -9.63 -12.91 -12.62
N LEU A 66 -9.08 -11.70 -12.80
CA LEU A 66 -8.55 -11.25 -14.07
C LEU A 66 -7.06 -11.58 -14.13
N GLU A 67 -6.72 -12.64 -14.87
CA GLU A 67 -5.33 -12.99 -15.17
C GLU A 67 -4.61 -11.88 -15.94
N PHE A 68 -3.28 -11.88 -15.88
CA PHE A 68 -2.42 -10.83 -16.44
C PHE A 68 -2.78 -10.42 -17.88
N VAL A 69 -2.90 -11.38 -18.80
CA VAL A 69 -3.17 -11.08 -20.22
C VAL A 69 -4.59 -10.53 -20.44
N PRO A 70 -5.67 -11.17 -19.94
CA PRO A 70 -7.01 -10.59 -19.97
C PRO A 70 -7.09 -9.20 -19.33
N PHE A 71 -6.42 -8.98 -18.19
CA PHE A 71 -6.39 -7.70 -17.50
C PHE A 71 -5.78 -6.60 -18.37
N CYS A 72 -4.59 -6.82 -18.93
CA CYS A 72 -3.92 -5.85 -19.81
C CYS A 72 -4.77 -5.54 -21.06
N LYS A 73 -5.40 -6.55 -21.66
CA LYS A 73 -6.30 -6.35 -22.82
C LYS A 73 -7.52 -5.51 -22.45
N LEU A 74 -8.14 -5.77 -21.30
CA LEU A 74 -9.27 -4.99 -20.81
C LEU A 74 -8.85 -3.54 -20.54
N ALA A 75 -7.73 -3.35 -19.83
CA ALA A 75 -7.21 -2.01 -19.53
C ALA A 75 -6.94 -1.19 -20.80
N LEU A 76 -6.35 -1.79 -21.84
CA LEU A 76 -6.11 -1.11 -23.12
C LEU A 76 -7.41 -0.85 -23.90
N THR A 77 -8.42 -1.71 -23.76
CA THR A 77 -9.74 -1.51 -24.38
C THR A 77 -10.46 -0.32 -23.74
N LEU A 78 -10.43 -0.23 -22.40
CA LEU A 78 -11.06 0.84 -21.64
C LEU A 78 -10.27 2.16 -21.75
N LYS A 79 -8.94 2.09 -21.72
CA LYS A 79 -8.02 3.23 -21.76
C LYS A 79 -6.92 3.04 -22.81
N PRO A 80 -7.21 3.32 -24.10
CA PRO A 80 -6.22 3.21 -25.16
C PRO A 80 -4.99 4.13 -24.99
N THR A 81 -5.10 5.18 -24.18
CA THR A 81 -4.00 6.07 -23.81
C THR A 81 -2.90 5.39 -22.98
N LEU A 82 -3.14 4.18 -22.46
CA LEU A 82 -2.12 3.32 -21.84
C LEU A 82 -1.16 2.67 -22.86
N MET A 83 -1.50 2.66 -24.15
CA MET A 83 -0.71 1.96 -25.17
C MET A 83 0.78 2.33 -25.19
N PRO A 84 1.22 3.59 -25.02
CA PRO A 84 2.64 3.93 -24.94
C PRO A 84 3.39 3.31 -23.75
N HIS A 85 2.66 2.82 -22.75
CA HIS A 85 3.18 2.26 -21.51
C HIS A 85 3.19 0.73 -21.49
N MET A 86 2.60 0.05 -22.48
CA MET A 86 2.45 -1.40 -22.55
C MET A 86 2.97 -1.92 -23.90
N LYS A 87 3.98 -2.80 -23.86
CA LYS A 87 4.69 -3.28 -25.05
C LYS A 87 4.29 -4.70 -25.46
N PHE A 88 4.13 -5.58 -24.48
CA PHE A 88 3.88 -7.00 -24.69
C PHE A 88 2.51 -7.27 -25.33
N THR A 89 1.48 -6.52 -24.92
CA THR A 89 0.11 -6.73 -25.43
C THR A 89 -0.05 -6.39 -26.93
N LEU A 90 0.96 -5.77 -27.54
CA LEU A 90 1.03 -5.45 -28.97
C LEU A 90 1.78 -6.51 -29.80
N GLN A 91 2.41 -7.51 -29.16
CA GLN A 91 3.15 -8.56 -29.85
C GLN A 91 2.22 -9.68 -30.34
N THR A 92 2.38 -10.07 -31.60
CA THR A 92 1.54 -11.07 -32.28
C THR A 92 2.10 -12.50 -32.23
N ASP A 93 3.34 -12.69 -31.76
CA ASP A 93 4.01 -13.99 -31.78
C ASP A 93 3.96 -14.67 -30.40
N PRO A 94 3.72 -16.00 -30.33
CA PRO A 94 3.71 -16.73 -29.07
C PRO A 94 5.13 -16.88 -28.52
N VAL A 95 5.45 -16.12 -27.47
CA VAL A 95 6.75 -16.14 -26.78
C VAL A 95 6.72 -17.14 -25.61
N GLY A 96 7.82 -17.86 -25.40
CA GLY A 96 7.98 -18.77 -24.25
C GLY A 96 8.09 -18.03 -22.91
N LEU A 97 7.64 -18.65 -21.81
CA LEU A 97 7.53 -18.04 -20.48
C LEU A 97 8.83 -17.38 -19.95
N ASN A 98 10.02 -17.92 -20.24
CA ASN A 98 11.30 -17.35 -19.77
C ASN A 98 11.75 -16.11 -20.55
N ASP A 99 11.21 -15.88 -21.74
CA ASP A 99 11.49 -14.69 -22.57
C ASP A 99 10.40 -13.62 -22.37
N LEU A 100 9.26 -13.99 -21.78
CA LEU A 100 8.15 -13.10 -21.47
C LEU A 100 8.53 -11.98 -20.50
N GLU A 101 9.10 -12.30 -19.34
CA GLU A 101 9.40 -11.32 -18.29
C GLU A 101 10.41 -10.26 -18.75
N ASN A 102 11.37 -10.65 -19.60
CA ASN A 102 12.37 -9.74 -20.15
C ASN A 102 11.81 -8.78 -21.22
N GLN A 103 10.62 -9.07 -21.75
CA GLN A 103 9.98 -8.30 -22.81
C GLN A 103 8.85 -7.40 -22.29
N LEU A 104 8.44 -7.56 -21.03
CA LEU A 104 7.42 -6.72 -20.42
C LEU A 104 7.92 -5.29 -20.25
N SER A 105 7.03 -4.33 -20.50
CA SER A 105 7.22 -2.96 -19.99
C SER A 105 7.18 -2.95 -18.46
N VAL A 106 7.68 -1.86 -17.85
CA VAL A 106 7.58 -1.65 -16.39
C VAL A 106 6.12 -1.69 -15.91
N THR A 107 5.19 -1.20 -16.72
CA THR A 107 3.75 -1.22 -16.43
C THR A 107 3.17 -2.62 -16.46
N GLU A 108 3.51 -3.41 -17.47
CA GLU A 108 3.04 -4.79 -17.58
C GLU A 108 3.63 -5.67 -16.48
N LYS A 109 4.90 -5.46 -16.13
CA LYS A 109 5.50 -6.13 -14.97
C LYS A 109 4.74 -5.79 -13.69
N ALA A 110 4.39 -4.52 -13.49
CA ALA A 110 3.63 -4.09 -12.32
C ALA A 110 2.22 -4.70 -12.26
N VAL A 111 1.54 -4.89 -13.40
CA VAL A 111 0.26 -5.64 -13.45
C VAL A 111 0.47 -7.11 -13.12
N MET A 112 1.49 -7.75 -13.69
CA MET A 112 1.81 -9.15 -13.41
C MET A 112 2.14 -9.38 -11.93
N ASP A 113 2.94 -8.50 -11.34
CA ASP A 113 3.27 -8.52 -9.91
C ASP A 113 2.01 -8.39 -9.05
N ALA A 114 1.11 -7.46 -9.38
CA ALA A 114 -0.17 -7.30 -8.68
C ALA A 114 -1.06 -8.56 -8.78
N CYS A 115 -1.11 -9.23 -9.95
CA CYS A 115 -1.80 -10.50 -10.10
C CYS A 115 -1.19 -11.59 -9.22
N ASN A 116 0.14 -11.73 -9.21
CA ASN A 116 0.85 -12.73 -8.40
C ASN A 116 0.67 -12.51 -6.90
N ILE A 117 0.72 -11.25 -6.45
CA ILE A 117 0.41 -10.86 -5.07
C ILE A 117 -1.02 -11.26 -4.74
N SER A 118 -2.00 -10.90 -5.58
CA SER A 118 -3.42 -11.20 -5.36
C SER A 118 -3.69 -12.70 -5.27
N LEU A 119 -3.03 -13.51 -6.10
CA LEU A 119 -3.10 -14.97 -6.03
C LEU A 119 -2.53 -15.53 -4.73
N SER A 120 -1.38 -14.99 -4.29
CA SER A 120 -0.73 -15.42 -3.05
C SER A 120 -1.52 -15.05 -1.80
N LEU A 121 -2.16 -13.87 -1.81
CA LEU A 121 -3.00 -13.41 -0.71
C LEU A 121 -4.33 -14.13 -0.63
N ASP A 122 -4.85 -14.59 -1.77
CA ASP A 122 -6.09 -15.34 -1.91
C ASP A 122 -7.31 -14.58 -1.33
N ALA A 123 -8.01 -13.85 -2.21
CA ALA A 123 -9.18 -13.05 -1.85
C ALA A 123 -10.31 -13.85 -1.17
N LEU A 124 -10.34 -15.18 -1.30
CA LEU A 124 -11.33 -16.05 -0.67
C LEU A 124 -11.04 -16.29 0.82
N LYS A 125 -9.85 -15.92 1.30
CA LYS A 125 -9.48 -16.01 2.71
C LYS A 125 -9.74 -14.69 3.43
N ASP A 126 -10.33 -14.81 4.61
CA ASP A 126 -10.55 -13.66 5.50
C ASP A 126 -9.21 -13.05 5.96
N ILE A 127 -8.27 -13.90 6.39
CA ILE A 127 -6.91 -13.52 6.76
C ILE A 127 -5.91 -14.30 5.89
N PRO A 128 -5.05 -13.61 5.11
CA PRO A 128 -4.00 -14.29 4.34
C PRO A 128 -3.05 -15.07 5.25
N SER A 129 -2.69 -16.28 4.82
CA SER A 129 -1.65 -17.06 5.51
C SER A 129 -0.27 -16.56 5.07
N ILE A 130 0.39 -15.83 5.95
CA ILE A 130 1.71 -15.22 5.71
C ILE A 130 2.84 -15.93 6.48
N GLU A 131 2.56 -17.10 7.04
CA GLU A 131 3.56 -17.86 7.80
C GLU A 131 4.78 -18.17 6.92
N GLY A 132 5.97 -17.85 7.43
CA GLY A 132 7.24 -18.06 6.73
C GLY A 132 7.55 -17.03 5.64
N TRP A 133 6.72 -16.00 5.42
CA TRP A 133 7.02 -14.96 4.43
C TRP A 133 8.15 -14.05 4.93
N PRO A 134 9.19 -13.76 4.11
CA PRO A 134 10.26 -12.85 4.50
C PRO A 134 9.76 -11.41 4.64
N ILE A 135 10.37 -10.66 5.57
CA ILE A 135 10.10 -9.23 5.74
C ILE A 135 10.79 -8.45 4.63
N SER A 136 10.03 -7.73 3.80
CA SER A 136 10.55 -6.90 2.69
C SER A 136 10.56 -5.41 2.99
N LYS A 137 9.79 -4.96 3.98
CA LYS A 137 9.69 -3.54 4.36
C LYS A 137 9.30 -3.36 5.82
N VAL A 138 9.49 -2.16 6.33
CA VAL A 138 8.86 -1.67 7.56
C VAL A 138 7.81 -0.63 7.20
N SER A 139 6.74 -0.60 7.98
CA SER A 139 5.65 0.37 7.88
C SER A 139 5.36 0.92 9.27
N VAL A 140 5.13 2.23 9.39
CA VAL A 140 4.95 2.92 10.67
C VAL A 140 3.71 3.79 10.64
N LEU A 141 2.77 3.52 11.54
CA LEU A 141 1.77 4.51 11.94
C LEU A 141 2.36 5.32 13.10
N LEU A 142 2.74 6.57 12.82
CA LEU A 142 3.18 7.49 13.85
C LEU A 142 1.97 8.23 14.43
N VAL A 143 1.81 8.17 15.74
CA VAL A 143 0.71 8.81 16.49
C VAL A 143 1.23 9.88 17.44
N ASP A 144 0.35 10.82 17.81
CA ASP A 144 0.64 11.84 18.81
C ASP A 144 0.67 11.30 20.25
N SER A 145 1.05 12.16 21.20
CA SER A 145 1.09 11.81 22.63
C SER A 145 -0.28 11.38 23.16
N GLU A 146 -1.36 11.94 22.62
CA GLU A 146 -2.75 11.64 23.02
C GLU A 146 -3.32 10.39 22.34
N LYS A 147 -2.59 9.85 21.35
CA LYS A 147 -2.97 8.75 20.47
C LYS A 147 -4.33 8.99 19.79
N GLU A 148 -4.58 10.23 19.39
CA GLU A 148 -5.81 10.68 18.71
C GLU A 148 -5.58 10.96 17.23
N ASN A 149 -4.39 11.47 16.90
CA ASN A 149 -4.01 11.80 15.54
C ASN A 149 -2.83 10.94 15.08
N CYS A 150 -2.72 10.79 13.76
CA CYS A 150 -1.65 10.05 13.10
C CYS A 150 -1.07 10.80 11.91
N VAL A 151 0.09 10.32 11.46
CA VAL A 151 0.71 10.74 10.20
C VAL A 151 0.34 9.76 9.10
N LEU A 152 -0.24 10.29 8.03
CA LEU A 152 -0.33 9.63 6.73
C LEU A 152 0.35 10.51 5.67
N LEU A 153 0.99 9.87 4.71
CA LEU A 153 1.66 10.51 3.59
C LEU A 153 0.80 10.34 2.34
N PHE A 154 0.43 11.47 1.73
CA PHE A 154 -0.32 11.49 0.48
C PHE A 154 0.62 11.42 -0.71
N GLY A 155 0.43 10.43 -1.58
CA GLY A 155 1.19 10.33 -2.83
C GLY A 155 2.62 9.78 -2.70
N SER A 156 3.06 9.32 -1.51
CA SER A 156 4.42 8.82 -1.30
C SER A 156 4.69 7.47 -1.95
N VAL A 157 3.76 6.51 -1.79
CA VAL A 157 3.84 5.19 -2.42
C VAL A 157 3.14 5.21 -3.77
N THR A 158 1.90 5.70 -3.81
CA THR A 158 1.04 5.73 -4.98
C THR A 158 0.44 7.12 -5.11
N ASN A 159 0.61 7.77 -6.27
CA ASN A 159 0.14 9.14 -6.47
C ASN A 159 -1.36 9.26 -6.18
N GLY A 160 -1.77 10.24 -5.39
CA GLY A 160 -3.18 10.45 -5.06
C GLY A 160 -3.74 9.51 -3.98
N VAL A 161 -2.89 8.73 -3.31
CA VAL A 161 -3.31 7.73 -2.30
C VAL A 161 -2.56 7.98 -0.99
N TRP A 162 -3.29 7.85 0.12
CA TRP A 162 -2.75 7.90 1.48
C TRP A 162 -2.05 6.60 1.85
N SER A 163 -0.91 6.73 2.54
CA SER A 163 -0.15 5.60 3.06
C SER A 163 0.45 5.93 4.42
N VAL A 164 0.73 4.89 5.20
CA VAL A 164 1.59 5.01 6.37
C VAL A 164 3.04 5.28 5.94
N ILE A 165 3.91 5.62 6.89
CA ILE A 165 5.34 5.81 6.59
C ILE A 165 5.93 4.44 6.24
N GLU A 166 6.56 4.28 5.08
CA GLU A 166 7.14 3.01 4.65
C GLU A 166 8.61 3.15 4.26
N LYS A 167 9.39 2.10 4.53
CA LYS A 167 10.77 1.99 4.01
C LYS A 167 11.10 0.55 3.66
N SER A 168 11.60 0.34 2.45
CA SER A 168 12.01 -0.97 1.95
C SER A 168 13.33 -1.43 2.61
N VAL A 169 13.43 -2.73 2.88
CA VAL A 169 14.68 -3.35 3.35
C VAL A 169 15.75 -3.30 2.26
N ASP A 170 15.35 -3.53 1.00
CA ASP A 170 16.25 -3.54 -0.15
C ASP A 170 16.88 -2.15 -0.38
N ASP A 171 16.07 -1.09 -0.32
CA ASP A 171 16.53 0.30 -0.49
C ASP A 171 17.51 0.70 0.61
N PHE A 172 17.20 0.32 1.85
CA PHE A 172 18.06 0.62 2.98
C PHE A 172 19.43 -0.06 2.90
N ASN A 173 19.47 -1.33 2.49
CA ASN A 173 20.74 -2.03 2.32
C ASN A 173 21.63 -1.35 1.27
N ILE A 174 21.03 -0.84 0.18
CA ILE A 174 21.76 -0.08 -0.85
C ILE A 174 22.29 1.25 -0.28
N ASP A 175 21.48 2.00 0.48
CA ASP A 175 21.92 3.25 1.13
C ASP A 175 23.07 3.02 2.12
N LEU A 176 23.05 1.88 2.82
CA LEU A 176 24.07 1.47 3.78
C LEU A 176 25.41 1.16 3.11
N GLU A 177 25.40 0.48 1.96
CA GLU A 177 26.63 0.19 1.19
C GLU A 177 27.30 1.47 0.66
N ASN A 178 26.50 2.50 0.38
CA ASN A 178 26.95 3.74 -0.23
C ASN A 178 27.42 4.81 0.78
N THR A 179 27.28 4.59 2.10
CA THR A 179 27.64 5.57 3.15
C THR A 179 28.76 5.11 4.09
N SER A 180 29.59 6.04 4.57
CA SER A 180 30.69 5.75 5.50
C SER A 180 30.20 5.30 6.90
N GLU A 181 29.00 5.70 7.30
CA GLU A 181 28.34 5.25 8.55
C GLU A 181 27.78 3.84 8.41
N GLY A 182 27.35 3.46 7.20
CA GLY A 182 26.86 2.13 6.89
C GLY A 182 27.89 1.01 7.08
N LYS A 183 29.20 1.31 6.93
CA LYS A 183 30.29 0.37 7.26
C LYS A 183 30.36 0.00 8.76
N ARG A 184 29.93 0.88 9.68
CA ARG A 184 29.92 0.56 11.13
C ARG A 184 28.73 -0.32 11.51
N ILE A 185 27.58 -0.12 10.86
CA ILE A 185 26.35 -0.90 11.06
C ILE A 185 26.48 -2.27 10.37
N SER A 186 27.04 -2.32 9.16
CA SER A 186 27.35 -3.56 8.43
C SER A 186 28.38 -4.43 9.16
N GLN A 187 29.39 -3.85 9.82
CA GLN A 187 30.39 -4.60 10.60
C GLN A 187 29.84 -5.29 11.85
N THR A 188 28.68 -4.88 12.38
CA THR A 188 28.02 -5.54 13.52
C THR A 188 26.99 -6.59 13.11
N MET A 189 26.62 -6.63 11.82
CA MET A 189 25.56 -7.49 11.28
C MET A 189 26.14 -8.46 10.24
N THR A 190 26.98 -9.38 10.68
CA THR A 190 27.43 -10.50 9.85
C THR A 190 26.29 -11.50 9.61
N GLY A 191 25.67 -11.44 8.43
CA GLY A 191 25.31 -12.58 7.59
C GLY A 191 24.12 -13.48 7.96
N GLU A 192 23.75 -13.65 9.23
CA GLU A 192 22.68 -14.58 9.61
C GLU A 192 21.80 -13.97 10.71
N GLN A 193 20.51 -13.81 10.39
CA GLN A 193 19.41 -13.20 11.17
C GLN A 193 19.43 -11.67 11.28
N LEU A 194 18.60 -11.01 10.44
CA LEU A 194 18.14 -9.65 10.72
C LEU A 194 17.44 -9.66 12.09
N THR A 195 18.03 -8.98 13.07
CA THR A 195 17.50 -8.93 14.44
C THR A 195 16.33 -7.97 14.55
N GLU A 196 15.52 -8.12 15.59
CA GLU A 196 14.44 -7.19 15.93
C GLU A 196 14.93 -5.72 16.00
N SER A 197 16.13 -5.52 16.52
CA SER A 197 16.78 -4.20 16.59
C SER A 197 17.08 -3.57 15.22
N TYR A 198 17.28 -4.36 14.16
CA TYR A 198 17.52 -3.84 12.81
C TYR A 198 16.25 -3.18 12.25
N PHE A 199 15.11 -3.85 12.37
CA PHE A 199 13.85 -3.34 11.81
C PHE A 199 13.31 -2.14 12.58
N GLU A 200 13.55 -2.08 13.90
CA GLU A 200 13.20 -0.90 14.70
C GLU A 200 14.05 0.32 14.32
N GLN A 201 15.36 0.14 14.10
CA GLN A 201 16.23 1.20 13.57
C GLN A 201 15.75 1.66 12.19
N LEU A 202 15.43 0.72 11.31
CA LEU A 202 14.90 1.03 9.97
C LEU A 202 13.60 1.84 10.04
N ALA A 203 12.69 1.46 10.94
CA ALA A 203 11.44 2.17 11.18
C ALA A 203 11.67 3.58 11.73
N SER A 204 12.61 3.75 12.66
CA SER A 204 12.98 5.08 13.17
C SER A 204 13.61 5.97 12.09
N ILE A 205 14.44 5.41 11.22
CA ILE A 205 15.02 6.13 10.08
C ILE A 205 13.91 6.59 9.13
N ALA A 206 12.95 5.71 8.81
CA ALA A 206 11.80 6.04 7.98
C ALA A 206 10.99 7.21 8.56
N VAL A 207 10.74 7.20 9.88
CA VAL A 207 10.05 8.29 10.56
C VAL A 207 10.84 9.59 10.48
N LYS A 208 12.15 9.55 10.72
CA LYS A 208 13.01 10.74 10.64
C LYS A 208 13.04 11.34 9.24
N GLU A 209 13.11 10.52 8.20
CA GLU A 209 13.09 10.98 6.80
C GLU A 209 11.74 11.62 6.44
N ALA A 210 10.63 11.02 6.87
CA ALA A 210 9.29 11.50 6.55
C ALA A 210 8.87 12.75 7.35
N THR A 211 9.33 12.88 8.60
CA THR A 211 8.78 13.85 9.57
C THR A 211 9.83 14.74 10.24
N GLY A 212 11.11 14.39 10.15
CA GLY A 212 12.19 15.03 10.90
C GLY A 212 12.31 14.62 12.37
N ILE A 213 11.41 13.79 12.89
CA ILE A 213 11.40 13.36 14.29
C ILE A 213 12.55 12.38 14.56
N ASN A 214 13.29 12.60 15.66
CA ASN A 214 14.44 11.78 16.00
C ASN A 214 14.02 10.52 16.78
N HIS A 215 14.85 9.48 16.68
CA HIS A 215 14.70 8.24 17.45
C HIS A 215 14.48 8.45 18.95
N SER A 216 15.16 9.43 19.56
CA SER A 216 15.03 9.75 20.99
C SER A 216 13.61 10.14 21.42
N ASP A 217 12.80 10.58 20.46
CA ASP A 217 11.47 11.11 20.70
C ASP A 217 10.39 10.10 20.31
N LEU A 218 10.79 8.91 19.85
CA LEU A 218 9.91 7.83 19.43
C LEU A 218 9.80 6.74 20.49
N MET A 219 8.58 6.28 20.72
CA MET A 219 8.30 5.12 21.54
C MET A 219 7.52 4.08 20.73
N VAL A 220 8.00 2.85 20.68
CA VAL A 220 7.24 1.74 20.07
C VAL A 220 6.11 1.33 21.01
N LEU A 221 4.88 1.43 20.54
CA LEU A 221 3.70 0.99 21.29
C LEU A 221 3.36 -0.48 20.97
N GLU A 222 3.27 -0.80 19.69
CA GLU A 222 2.97 -2.15 19.21
C GLU A 222 3.76 -2.49 17.95
N ARG A 223 3.96 -3.79 17.73
CA ARG A 223 4.54 -4.34 16.50
C ARG A 223 3.71 -5.51 16.02
N HIS A 224 3.47 -5.54 14.71
CA HIS A 224 2.72 -6.59 14.03
C HIS A 224 3.48 -7.06 12.79
N VAL A 225 3.18 -8.28 12.34
CA VAL A 225 3.62 -8.79 11.03
C VAL A 225 2.37 -8.85 10.15
N VAL A 226 2.42 -8.21 8.99
CA VAL A 226 1.32 -8.19 8.04
C VAL A 226 1.81 -8.56 6.64
N TYR A 227 0.91 -8.93 5.73
CA TYR A 227 1.29 -9.09 4.33
C TYR A 227 1.74 -7.76 3.72
N SER A 228 2.69 -7.81 2.79
CA SER A 228 3.09 -6.66 2.00
C SER A 228 2.35 -6.64 0.67
N LEU A 229 1.89 -5.45 0.27
CA LEU A 229 1.37 -5.20 -1.08
C LEU A 229 2.47 -4.87 -2.09
N SER A 230 3.74 -4.72 -1.70
CA SER A 230 4.80 -4.29 -2.62
C SER A 230 5.46 -5.44 -3.39
N LYS A 231 5.40 -6.67 -2.85
CA LYS A 231 6.12 -7.82 -3.42
C LYS A 231 5.45 -9.13 -3.01
N GLU A 232 5.33 -10.04 -3.97
CA GLU A 232 4.70 -11.36 -3.79
C GLU A 232 5.34 -12.14 -2.62
N LYS A 233 4.49 -12.78 -1.80
CA LYS A 233 4.90 -13.65 -0.67
C LYS A 233 5.90 -12.98 0.27
N THR A 234 5.75 -11.67 0.49
CA THR A 234 6.53 -10.96 1.49
C THR A 234 5.64 -10.31 2.52
N ALA A 235 6.18 -10.13 3.72
CA ALA A 235 5.53 -9.49 4.83
C ALA A 235 6.18 -8.12 5.13
N ALA A 236 5.50 -7.32 5.93
CA ALA A 236 6.00 -6.08 6.50
C ALA A 236 5.96 -6.16 8.02
N TYR A 237 6.98 -5.59 8.67
CA TYR A 237 6.83 -5.22 10.08
C TYR A 237 6.06 -3.91 10.15
N PHE A 238 4.89 -3.97 10.77
CA PHE A 238 4.07 -2.80 11.04
C PHE A 238 4.27 -2.35 12.48
N TYR A 239 4.74 -1.12 12.66
CA TYR A 239 4.92 -0.50 13.96
C TYR A 239 3.85 0.56 14.18
N ILE A 240 3.32 0.60 15.40
CA ILE A 240 2.62 1.77 15.91
C ILE A 240 3.61 2.47 16.84
N MET A 241 4.02 3.68 16.47
CA MET A 241 4.98 4.48 17.22
C MET A 241 4.33 5.76 17.72
N GLN A 242 4.69 6.18 18.92
CA GLN A 242 4.25 7.43 19.51
C GLN A 242 5.35 8.49 19.45
N CYS A 243 4.99 9.70 19.04
CA CYS A 243 5.85 10.87 19.18
C CYS A 243 5.65 11.50 20.58
N THR A 244 6.74 11.58 21.35
CA THR A 244 6.73 12.10 22.72
C THR A 244 6.95 13.62 22.80
N SER A 245 7.47 14.24 21.73
CA SER A 245 7.87 15.65 21.73
C SER A 245 6.79 16.64 21.23
N GLY A 246 5.56 16.15 20.96
CA GLY A 246 4.43 17.00 20.57
C GLY A 246 4.51 17.53 19.14
N GLY A 247 4.73 16.64 18.16
CA GLY A 247 4.80 16.99 16.73
C GLY A 247 3.46 17.39 16.10
N ASP A 248 3.53 18.02 14.93
CA ASP A 248 2.35 18.44 14.14
C ASP A 248 1.71 17.24 13.43
N ILE A 249 1.02 16.40 14.20
CA ILE A 249 0.34 15.19 13.76
C ILE A 249 -1.15 15.52 13.70
N GLN A 250 -1.74 15.53 12.50
CA GLN A 250 -3.01 16.22 12.27
C GLN A 250 -4.19 15.35 11.81
N ILE A 251 -3.97 14.09 11.39
CA ILE A 251 -5.05 13.28 10.82
C ILE A 251 -5.70 12.45 11.93
N PRO A 252 -6.99 12.65 12.25
CA PRO A 252 -7.64 11.84 13.27
C PRO A 252 -7.60 10.35 12.90
N ILE A 253 -7.21 9.52 13.85
CA ILE A 253 -7.12 8.07 13.66
C ILE A 253 -8.50 7.50 13.36
N LYS A 254 -9.53 8.05 13.99
CA LYS A 254 -10.92 7.69 13.74
C LYS A 254 -11.31 7.91 12.27
N ASP A 255 -11.04 9.09 11.72
CA ASP A 255 -11.35 9.41 10.32
C ASP A 255 -10.59 8.49 9.35
N THR A 256 -9.34 8.12 9.71
CA THR A 256 -8.56 7.14 8.96
C THR A 256 -9.25 5.77 8.96
N ILE A 257 -9.69 5.28 10.12
CA ILE A 257 -10.40 3.99 10.24
C ILE A 257 -11.71 4.02 9.45
N GLU A 258 -12.49 5.11 9.55
CA GLU A 258 -13.74 5.28 8.80
C GLU A 258 -13.49 5.27 7.28
N SER A 259 -12.39 5.88 6.82
CA SER A 259 -12.02 5.91 5.40
C SER A 259 -11.63 4.54 4.82
N LEU A 260 -11.35 3.55 5.67
CA LEU A 260 -11.04 2.16 5.28
C LEU A 260 -12.28 1.26 5.21
N GLN A 261 -13.44 1.76 5.61
CA GLN A 261 -14.67 0.99 5.68
C GLN A 261 -15.55 1.23 4.45
N GLY A 262 -16.46 0.27 4.18
CA GLY A 262 -17.42 0.36 3.10
C GLY A 262 -16.97 -0.32 1.81
N PRO A 263 -17.79 -0.23 0.75
CA PRO A 263 -17.49 -0.85 -0.54
C PRO A 263 -16.39 -0.08 -1.27
N LEU A 264 -15.67 -0.75 -2.18
CA LEU A 264 -14.74 -0.07 -3.09
C LEU A 264 -15.45 0.79 -4.15
N PHE A 265 -16.67 0.39 -4.50
CA PHE A 265 -17.45 1.02 -5.56
C PHE A 265 -18.86 1.33 -5.09
N GLU A 266 -19.36 2.47 -5.52
CA GLU A 266 -20.74 2.88 -5.30
C GLU A 266 -21.38 3.31 -6.61
N TRP A 267 -22.64 2.91 -6.81
CA TRP A 267 -23.43 3.37 -7.92
C TRP A 267 -23.92 4.78 -7.65
N MET A 268 -23.38 5.76 -8.36
CA MET A 268 -23.73 7.17 -8.20
C MET A 268 -23.96 7.81 -9.56
N SER A 269 -25.04 8.57 -9.69
CA SER A 269 -25.31 9.41 -10.87
C SER A 269 -25.20 8.66 -12.22
N HIS A 270 -25.70 7.42 -12.27
CA HIS A 270 -25.70 6.54 -13.46
C HIS A 270 -24.33 5.93 -13.86
N SER A 271 -23.36 5.93 -12.96
CA SER A 271 -22.08 5.23 -13.16
C SER A 271 -21.55 4.65 -11.85
N TRP A 272 -20.66 3.67 -11.95
CA TRP A 272 -19.86 3.22 -10.81
C TRP A 272 -18.74 4.21 -10.54
N MET A 273 -18.59 4.59 -9.29
CA MET A 273 -17.54 5.49 -8.82
C MET A 273 -16.76 4.81 -7.70
N THR A 274 -15.47 5.12 -7.61
CA THR A 274 -14.63 4.68 -6.49
C THR A 274 -14.99 5.44 -5.21
N THR A 275 -14.85 4.78 -4.06
CA THR A 275 -15.00 5.41 -2.74
C THR A 275 -13.64 5.83 -2.16
N THR A 276 -13.66 6.44 -0.97
CA THR A 276 -12.45 6.81 -0.22
C THR A 276 -11.56 5.61 0.12
N VAL A 277 -12.11 4.39 0.11
CA VAL A 277 -11.33 3.15 0.33
C VAL A 277 -10.23 2.99 -0.71
N VAL A 278 -10.50 3.40 -1.96
CA VAL A 278 -9.49 3.39 -3.04
C VAL A 278 -8.35 4.36 -2.74
N GLU A 279 -8.66 5.54 -2.21
CA GLU A 279 -7.65 6.55 -1.82
C GLU A 279 -6.85 6.15 -0.58
N HIS A 280 -7.26 5.10 0.15
CA HIS A 280 -6.60 4.61 1.36
C HIS A 280 -6.13 3.16 1.25
N TYR A 281 -6.09 2.60 0.04
CA TYR A 281 -5.85 1.16 -0.13
C TYR A 281 -4.49 0.68 0.40
N ASN A 282 -3.48 1.57 0.42
CA ASN A 282 -2.16 1.27 1.00
C ASN A 282 -2.21 1.08 2.53
N VAL A 283 -3.27 1.52 3.19
CA VAL A 283 -3.48 1.39 4.65
C VAL A 283 -4.35 0.16 4.99
N LEU A 284 -5.07 -0.42 4.01
CA LEU A 284 -5.92 -1.60 4.19
C LEU A 284 -5.22 -2.82 4.84
N PRO A 285 -3.92 -3.12 4.60
CA PRO A 285 -3.23 -4.22 5.29
C PRO A 285 -3.26 -4.10 6.82
N TYR A 286 -3.43 -2.88 7.33
CA TYR A 286 -3.38 -2.56 8.75
C TYR A 286 -4.78 -2.31 9.35
N ALA A 287 -5.85 -2.28 8.56
CA ALA A 287 -7.19 -1.81 8.96
C ALA A 287 -7.73 -2.49 10.23
N MET A 288 -7.61 -3.82 10.34
CA MET A 288 -8.07 -4.57 11.51
C MET A 288 -7.24 -4.27 12.75
N ILE A 289 -5.92 -4.11 12.59
CA ILE A 289 -5.01 -3.76 13.69
C ILE A 289 -5.33 -2.36 14.19
N LEU A 290 -5.49 -1.39 13.28
CA LEU A 290 -5.84 -0.01 13.61
C LEU A 290 -7.16 0.06 14.37
N SER A 291 -8.20 -0.59 13.86
CA SER A 291 -9.52 -0.62 14.50
C SER A 291 -9.46 -1.24 15.89
N SER A 292 -8.74 -2.35 16.05
CA SER A 292 -8.58 -3.06 17.31
C SER A 292 -7.76 -2.25 18.33
N TRP A 293 -6.66 -1.66 17.89
CA TRP A 293 -5.79 -0.83 18.72
C TRP A 293 -6.50 0.44 19.21
N TYR A 294 -7.17 1.15 18.30
CA TYR A 294 -7.91 2.36 18.63
C TYR A 294 -9.06 2.08 19.61
N SER A 295 -9.79 0.97 19.43
CA SER A 295 -10.86 0.58 20.35
C SER A 295 -10.36 0.29 21.76
N ARG A 296 -9.23 -0.42 21.92
CA ARG A 296 -8.62 -0.67 23.24
C ARG A 296 -8.22 0.63 23.93
N HIS A 297 -7.64 1.57 23.18
CA HIS A 297 -7.21 2.86 23.71
C HIS A 297 -8.40 3.72 24.19
N GLU A 298 -9.52 3.73 23.45
CA GLU A 298 -10.74 4.43 23.86
C GLU A 298 -11.36 3.82 25.13
N GLU A 299 -11.33 2.49 25.26
CA GLU A 299 -11.77 1.79 26.48
C GLU A 299 -10.90 2.16 27.69
N GLU A 300 -9.57 2.19 27.53
CA GLU A 300 -8.62 2.61 28.58
C GLU A 300 -8.88 4.05 29.04
N LYS A 301 -9.04 5.00 28.10
CA LYS A 301 -9.39 6.40 28.41
C LYS A 301 -10.68 6.48 29.23
N CYS A 302 -11.73 5.73 28.85
CA CYS A 302 -13.01 5.74 29.56
C CYS A 302 -12.89 5.24 31.02
N LEU A 303 -12.00 4.28 31.29
CA LEU A 303 -11.77 3.76 32.64
C LEU A 303 -11.07 4.81 33.51
N ASP A 304 -10.05 5.47 32.99
CA ASP A 304 -9.31 6.51 33.71
C ASP A 304 -10.22 7.70 34.10
N PHE A 305 -11.08 8.16 33.18
CA PHE A 305 -12.07 9.21 33.46
C PHE A 305 -13.06 8.84 34.58
N ASN A 306 -13.47 7.57 34.66
CA ASN A 306 -14.39 7.12 35.71
C ASN A 306 -13.72 7.00 37.07
N GLN A 307 -12.42 6.72 37.10
CA GLN A 307 -11.64 6.61 38.33
C GLN A 307 -11.38 7.99 38.95
N ASP A 308 -11.00 8.98 38.12
CA ASP A 308 -10.82 10.38 38.55
C ASP A 308 -12.12 11.02 39.08
N ALA A 309 -13.27 10.64 38.53
CA ALA A 309 -14.57 11.12 39.01
C ALA A 309 -14.97 10.53 40.37
N HIS A 310 -14.43 9.36 40.74
CA HIS A 310 -14.69 8.71 42.02
C HIS A 310 -13.78 9.24 43.14
N ASP A 311 -12.56 9.67 42.83
CA ASP A 311 -11.60 10.22 43.80
C ASP A 311 -11.84 11.71 44.12
N GLN A 312 -12.78 12.37 43.44
CA GLN A 312 -13.20 13.75 43.71
C GLN A 312 -14.51 13.86 44.53
N LYS A 313 -14.99 12.77 45.15
CA LYS A 313 -16.19 12.73 46.00
C LYS A 313 -15.88 12.41 47.45
#